data_AF-A0A3S9CMV1-F1
#
_entry.id   AF-A0A3S9CMV1-F1
#
_cell.length_a   1.000
_cell.length_b   1.000
_cell.length_c   1.000
_cell.angle_alpha   90.00
_cell.angle_beta   90.00
_cell.angle_gamma   90.00
#
_symmetry.space_group_name_H-M   'P 1'
#
loop_
_entity.id
_entity.type
_entity.pdbx_description
1 polymer ?
#
loop_
_entity_poly.entity_id
_entity_poly.type
_entity_poly.pdbx_seq_one_letter_code
_entity_poly.pdbx_strand_id
1 'polypeptide(L)'
;MDDDEAERLALKRARKRRDQATYRARNPEKVRERNRAYRAQNPDKERERNKINQRAYVAKHRDEINARKRQGYGDKDRAAQRRYREKHREDVKVRLARYRRENREKLLAYNRRYYLEVHRERLLAKRLRLISVSTANHSPEGLMRAVNAAISPALPRFIKDEIAGEMMLAVLEGTLLLDQIRAKVQEYLRRYNRDYDTFKVLSLDAPIAGTDLRRIDTLTSRDSVFSL
;
A
#
# COMPACT_ATOMS: atom_id res chain seq x y z
N MET A 1 -24.96 21.21 -50.78
CA MET A 1 -26.06 22.19 -50.72
C MET A 1 -26.51 22.45 -49.28
N ASP A 2 -25.67 22.15 -48.28
CA ASP A 2 -26.10 22.12 -46.86
C ASP A 2 -25.60 23.33 -46.05
N ASP A 3 -24.61 24.07 -46.55
CA ASP A 3 -24.02 25.22 -45.85
C ASP A 3 -24.92 26.48 -45.88
N ASP A 4 -25.62 26.71 -47.00
CA ASP A 4 -26.53 27.86 -47.16
C ASP A 4 -27.77 27.78 -46.25
N GLU A 5 -28.25 26.57 -45.96
CA GLU A 5 -29.39 26.36 -45.05
C GLU A 5 -28.96 26.54 -43.59
N ALA A 6 -27.75 26.08 -43.24
CA ALA A 6 -27.16 26.29 -41.92
C ALA A 6 -26.94 27.80 -41.65
N GLU A 7 -26.48 28.56 -42.64
CA GLU A 7 -26.27 30.00 -42.53
C GLU A 7 -27.60 30.78 -42.38
N ARG A 8 -28.61 30.43 -43.18
CA ARG A 8 -29.97 30.99 -43.05
C ARG A 8 -30.59 30.69 -41.68
N LEU A 9 -30.40 29.49 -41.16
CA LEU A 9 -30.87 29.11 -39.83
C LEU A 9 -30.12 29.88 -38.73
N ALA A 10 -28.81 30.09 -38.88
CA ALA A 10 -27.99 30.89 -37.97
C ALA A 10 -28.45 32.35 -37.93
N LEU A 11 -28.69 32.97 -39.09
CA LEU A 11 -29.23 34.33 -39.22
C LEU A 11 -30.61 34.47 -38.56
N LYS A 12 -31.51 33.50 -38.80
CA LYS A 12 -32.84 33.47 -38.15
C LYS A 12 -32.73 33.36 -36.63
N ARG A 13 -31.82 32.54 -36.12
CA ARG A 13 -31.54 32.40 -34.68
C ARG A 13 -30.93 33.69 -34.10
N ALA A 14 -30.02 34.35 -34.81
CA ALA A 14 -29.40 35.60 -34.40
C ALA A 14 -30.42 36.74 -34.30
N ARG A 15 -31.29 36.89 -35.31
CA ARG A 15 -32.39 37.85 -35.29
C ARG A 15 -33.32 37.61 -34.09
N LYS A 16 -33.75 36.36 -33.89
CA LYS A 16 -34.59 35.97 -32.74
C LYS A 16 -33.93 36.28 -31.40
N ARG A 17 -32.61 36.07 -31.25
CA ARG A 17 -31.86 36.43 -30.03
C ARG A 17 -31.84 37.93 -29.80
N ARG A 18 -31.62 38.72 -30.86
CA ARG A 18 -31.64 40.19 -30.81
C ARG A 18 -33.01 40.72 -30.39
N ASP A 19 -34.08 40.22 -31.02
CA ASP A 19 -35.46 40.61 -30.71
C ASP A 19 -35.85 40.20 -29.28
N GLN A 20 -35.37 39.04 -28.82
CA GLN A 20 -35.59 38.61 -27.44
C GLN A 20 -34.79 39.47 -26.43
N ALA A 21 -33.58 39.90 -26.79
CA ALA A 21 -32.77 40.79 -25.95
C ALA A 21 -33.41 42.18 -25.84
N THR A 22 -33.88 42.75 -26.95
CA THR A 22 -34.59 44.04 -26.95
C THR A 22 -35.90 43.96 -26.18
N TYR A 23 -36.65 42.86 -26.30
CA TYR A 23 -37.85 42.62 -25.49
C TYR A 23 -37.53 42.56 -23.99
N ARG A 24 -36.49 41.83 -23.58
CA ARG A 24 -36.06 41.74 -22.17
C ARG A 24 -35.61 43.09 -21.62
N ALA A 25 -34.92 43.89 -22.42
CA ALA A 25 -34.46 45.23 -22.04
C ALA A 25 -35.62 46.22 -21.89
N ARG A 26 -36.63 46.15 -22.76
CA ARG A 26 -37.83 47.00 -22.71
C ARG A 26 -38.87 46.55 -21.67
N ASN A 27 -38.85 45.28 -21.25
CA ASN A 27 -39.82 44.70 -20.32
C ASN A 27 -39.13 43.95 -19.15
N PRO A 28 -38.25 44.61 -18.37
CA PRO A 28 -37.47 43.94 -17.33
C PRO A 28 -38.36 43.38 -16.21
N GLU A 29 -39.44 44.08 -15.86
CA GLU A 29 -40.34 43.67 -14.78
C GLU A 29 -41.16 42.43 -15.14
N LYS A 30 -41.78 42.40 -16.33
CA LYS A 30 -42.51 41.21 -16.82
C LYS A 30 -41.62 39.97 -16.88
N VAL A 31 -40.33 40.13 -17.19
CA VAL A 31 -39.37 39.04 -17.19
C VAL A 31 -39.05 38.56 -15.77
N ARG A 32 -38.89 39.48 -14.80
CA ARG A 32 -38.66 39.14 -13.39
C ARG A 32 -39.85 38.42 -12.79
N GLU A 33 -41.06 38.91 -13.03
CA GLU A 33 -42.30 38.32 -12.55
C GLU A 33 -42.49 36.89 -13.08
N ARG A 34 -42.35 36.70 -14.40
CA ARG A 34 -42.40 35.36 -15.01
C ARG A 34 -41.36 34.42 -14.42
N ASN A 35 -40.13 34.88 -14.21
CA ASN A 35 -39.07 34.06 -13.62
C ASN A 35 -39.38 33.73 -12.15
N ARG A 36 -39.98 34.66 -11.40
CA ARG A 36 -40.42 34.44 -10.01
C ARG A 36 -41.53 33.39 -9.96
N ALA A 37 -42.54 33.50 -10.82
CA ALA A 37 -43.61 32.51 -10.95
C ALA A 37 -43.07 31.13 -11.34
N TYR A 38 -42.14 31.06 -12.28
CA TYR A 38 -41.49 29.81 -12.69
C TYR A 38 -40.75 29.12 -11.53
N ARG A 39 -39.98 29.88 -10.72
CA ARG A 39 -39.28 29.37 -9.54
C ARG A 39 -40.25 28.86 -8.48
N ALA A 40 -41.32 29.62 -8.23
CA ALA A 40 -42.36 29.24 -7.27
C ALA A 40 -43.08 27.93 -7.67
N GLN A 41 -43.31 27.73 -8.98
CA GLN A 41 -43.95 26.52 -9.51
C GLN A 41 -43.00 25.34 -9.71
N ASN A 42 -41.67 25.56 -9.75
CA ASN A 42 -40.68 24.51 -10.01
C ASN A 42 -39.53 24.52 -8.96
N PRO A 43 -39.85 24.41 -7.66
CA PRO A 43 -38.83 24.50 -6.60
C PRO A 43 -37.77 23.39 -6.69
N ASP A 44 -38.16 22.18 -7.09
CA ASP A 44 -37.24 21.04 -7.15
C ASP A 44 -36.24 21.17 -8.31
N LYS A 45 -36.70 21.63 -9.49
CA LYS A 45 -35.82 21.89 -10.64
C LYS A 45 -34.83 23.01 -10.33
N GLU A 46 -35.23 24.02 -9.56
CA GLU A 46 -34.32 25.07 -9.11
C GLU A 46 -33.29 24.54 -8.11
N ARG A 47 -33.69 23.73 -7.13
CA ARG A 47 -32.78 23.09 -6.18
C ARG A 47 -31.76 22.19 -6.88
N GLU A 48 -32.20 21.39 -7.84
CA GLU A 48 -31.33 20.50 -8.61
C GLU A 48 -30.32 21.30 -9.45
N ARG A 49 -30.81 22.30 -10.19
CA ARG A 49 -29.94 23.22 -10.94
C ARG A 49 -28.93 23.92 -10.02
N ASN A 50 -29.35 24.36 -8.85
CA ASN A 50 -28.46 24.99 -7.87
C ASN A 50 -27.40 24.01 -7.35
N LYS A 51 -27.76 22.75 -7.08
CA LYS A 51 -26.80 21.70 -6.71
C LYS A 51 -25.78 21.45 -7.82
N ILE A 52 -26.22 21.36 -9.07
CA ILE A 52 -25.32 21.16 -10.23
C ILE A 52 -24.37 22.34 -10.36
N ASN A 53 -24.89 23.57 -10.31
CA ASN A 53 -24.08 24.79 -10.39
C ASN A 53 -23.09 24.88 -9.22
N GLN A 54 -23.52 24.54 -8.00
CA GLN A 54 -22.67 24.55 -6.82
C GLN A 54 -21.55 23.50 -6.94
N ARG A 55 -21.85 22.30 -7.45
CA ARG A 55 -20.83 21.27 -7.71
C ARG A 55 -19.82 21.73 -8.76
N ALA A 56 -20.30 22.31 -9.87
CA ALA A 56 -19.43 22.83 -10.92
C ALA A 56 -18.55 23.99 -10.40
N TYR A 57 -19.11 24.88 -9.57
CA TYR A 57 -18.38 25.95 -8.91
C TYR A 57 -17.31 25.40 -7.96
N VAL A 58 -17.66 24.46 -7.08
CA VAL A 58 -16.71 23.84 -6.15
C VAL A 58 -15.61 23.08 -6.89
N ALA A 59 -15.92 22.43 -8.02
CA ALA A 59 -14.93 21.74 -8.83
C ALA A 59 -13.93 22.71 -9.47
N LYS A 60 -14.42 23.83 -10.06
CA LYS A 60 -13.56 24.85 -10.68
C LYS A 60 -12.74 25.66 -9.68
N HIS A 61 -13.30 25.92 -8.50
CA HIS A 61 -12.68 26.74 -7.46
C HIS A 61 -12.16 25.91 -6.28
N ARG A 62 -11.89 24.61 -6.50
CA ARG A 62 -11.53 23.68 -5.43
C ARG A 62 -10.31 24.15 -4.64
N ASP A 63 -9.29 24.57 -5.37
CA ASP A 63 -8.01 24.95 -4.76
C ASP A 63 -8.09 26.31 -4.07
N GLU A 64 -8.85 27.26 -4.62
CA GLU A 64 -9.14 28.55 -3.99
C GLU A 64 -9.96 28.37 -2.70
N ILE A 65 -11.00 27.53 -2.73
CA ILE A 65 -11.80 27.17 -1.55
C ILE A 65 -10.91 26.51 -0.49
N ASN A 66 -10.03 25.59 -0.89
CA ASN A 66 -9.11 24.92 0.03
C ASN A 66 -8.04 25.88 0.58
N ALA A 67 -7.50 26.78 -0.23
CA ALA A 67 -6.55 27.80 0.19
C ALA A 67 -7.19 28.76 1.19
N ARG A 68 -8.42 29.23 0.92
CA ARG A 68 -9.19 30.06 1.84
C ARG A 68 -9.51 29.33 3.14
N LYS A 69 -9.84 28.04 3.09
CA LYS A 69 -10.01 27.21 4.30
C LYS A 69 -8.71 27.09 5.09
N ARG A 70 -7.58 26.85 4.43
CA ARG A 70 -6.26 26.78 5.08
C ARG A 70 -5.87 28.10 5.74
N GLN A 71 -6.20 29.24 5.13
CA GLN A 71 -5.98 30.57 5.69
C GLN A 71 -6.95 30.90 6.85
N GLY A 72 -8.20 30.44 6.76
CA GLY A 72 -9.24 30.68 7.78
C GLY A 72 -9.03 29.92 9.09
N TYR A 73 -8.46 28.71 9.04
CA TYR A 73 -8.03 27.98 10.25
C TYR A 73 -6.67 28.49 10.76
N GLY A 74 -6.64 29.76 11.14
CA GLY A 74 -5.46 30.41 11.72
C GLY A 74 -5.08 29.82 13.09
N ASP A 75 -3.87 30.13 13.55
CA ASP A 75 -3.32 29.64 14.83
C ASP A 75 -4.23 29.93 16.05
N LYS A 76 -5.08 30.95 15.96
CA LYS A 76 -6.09 31.30 16.99
C LYS A 76 -7.15 30.19 17.17
N ASP A 77 -7.59 29.54 16.09
CA ASP A 77 -8.55 28.43 16.15
C ASP A 77 -7.90 27.16 16.68
N ARG A 78 -6.62 26.92 16.36
CA ARG A 78 -5.86 25.81 16.91
C ARG A 78 -5.61 25.98 18.41
N ALA A 79 -5.33 27.20 18.88
CA ALA A 79 -5.21 27.50 20.30
C ALA A 79 -6.55 27.35 21.04
N ALA A 80 -7.65 27.85 20.47
CA ALA A 80 -8.99 27.69 21.03
C ALA A 80 -9.41 26.21 21.08
N GLN A 81 -9.15 25.43 20.02
CA GLN A 81 -9.40 23.99 20.00
C GLN A 81 -8.56 23.24 21.03
N ARG A 82 -7.29 23.62 21.24
CA ARG A 82 -6.45 23.05 22.30
C ARG A 82 -7.04 23.33 23.68
N ARG A 83 -7.39 24.58 23.97
CA ARG A 83 -8.04 24.98 25.24
C ARG A 83 -9.36 24.24 25.46
N TYR A 84 -10.16 24.08 24.40
CA TYR A 84 -11.41 23.32 24.46
C TYR A 84 -11.15 21.83 24.74
N ARG A 85 -10.21 21.20 24.03
CA ARG A 85 -9.84 19.80 24.26
C ARG A 85 -9.27 19.56 25.65
N GLU A 86 -8.52 20.51 26.19
CA GLU A 86 -7.95 20.45 27.53
C GLU A 86 -9.04 20.59 28.60
N LYS A 87 -9.90 21.61 28.49
CA LYS A 87 -11.03 21.81 29.41
C LYS A 87 -12.01 20.63 29.41
N HIS A 88 -12.24 20.02 28.25
CA HIS A 88 -13.15 18.89 28.10
C HIS A 88 -12.44 17.52 28.02
N ARG A 89 -11.17 17.44 28.41
CA ARG A 89 -10.38 16.21 28.35
C ARG A 89 -11.01 15.11 29.19
N GLU A 90 -11.38 15.45 30.42
CA GLU A 90 -11.96 14.50 31.36
C GLU A 90 -13.39 14.13 30.97
N ASP A 91 -14.20 15.09 30.51
CA ASP A 91 -15.54 14.81 29.96
C ASP A 91 -15.50 13.83 28.79
N VAL A 92 -14.55 14.01 27.88
CA VAL A 92 -14.34 13.11 26.73
C VAL A 92 -13.89 11.73 27.21
N LYS A 93 -12.98 11.64 28.17
CA LYS A 93 -12.54 10.35 28.75
C LYS A 93 -13.70 9.62 29.42
N VAL A 94 -14.49 10.32 30.23
CA VAL A 94 -15.66 9.74 30.93
C VAL A 94 -16.68 9.25 29.91
N ARG A 95 -17.00 10.06 28.90
CA ARG A 95 -17.92 9.68 27.82
C ARG A 95 -17.41 8.47 27.03
N LEU A 96 -16.12 8.46 26.69
CA LEU A 96 -15.51 7.36 25.96
C LEU A 96 -15.45 6.08 26.81
N ALA A 97 -15.18 6.18 28.11
CA ALA A 97 -15.21 5.05 29.02
C ALA A 97 -16.63 4.48 29.15
N ARG A 98 -17.65 5.34 29.27
CA ARG A 98 -19.06 4.94 29.25
C ARG A 98 -19.41 4.23 27.95
N TYR A 99 -19.11 4.85 26.81
CA TYR A 99 -19.34 4.27 25.48
C TYR A 99 -18.66 2.90 25.33
N ARG A 100 -17.40 2.76 25.77
CA ARG A 100 -16.65 1.49 25.72
C ARG A 100 -17.25 0.42 26.62
N ARG A 101 -17.81 0.78 27.78
CA ARG A 101 -18.49 -0.16 28.68
C ARG A 101 -19.81 -0.63 28.07
N GLU A 102 -20.65 0.29 27.63
CA GLU A 102 -21.96 0.00 27.05
C GLU A 102 -21.86 -0.71 25.69
N ASN A 103 -20.82 -0.44 24.92
CA ASN A 103 -20.59 -1.04 23.60
C ASN A 103 -19.43 -2.05 23.62
N ARG A 104 -19.09 -2.60 24.79
CA ARG A 104 -17.94 -3.52 24.94
C ARG A 104 -18.03 -4.70 23.98
N GLU A 105 -19.19 -5.35 23.91
CA GLU A 105 -19.39 -6.51 23.06
C GLU A 105 -19.37 -6.17 21.57
N LYS A 106 -19.98 -5.04 21.18
CA LYS A 106 -19.95 -4.54 19.80
C LYS A 106 -18.53 -4.20 19.36
N LEU A 107 -17.75 -3.54 20.22
CA LEU A 107 -16.35 -3.22 19.96
C LEU A 107 -15.48 -4.48 19.89
N LEU A 108 -15.71 -5.47 20.75
CA LEU A 108 -15.00 -6.75 20.69
C LEU A 108 -15.41 -7.55 19.45
N ALA A 109 -16.68 -7.56 19.07
CA ALA A 109 -17.15 -8.22 17.85
C ALA A 109 -16.59 -7.57 16.59
N TYR A 110 -16.57 -6.24 16.54
CA TYR A 110 -15.94 -5.46 15.47
C TYR A 110 -14.44 -5.76 15.40
N ASN A 111 -13.73 -5.69 16.52
CA ASN A 111 -12.31 -6.03 16.55
C ASN A 111 -12.08 -7.49 16.15
N ARG A 112 -12.89 -8.44 16.64
CA ARG A 112 -12.77 -9.85 16.23
C ARG A 112 -12.93 -9.99 14.72
N ARG A 113 -13.96 -9.42 14.12
CA ARG A 113 -14.17 -9.49 12.66
C ARG A 113 -13.05 -8.80 11.89
N TYR A 114 -12.74 -7.55 12.23
CA TYR A 114 -11.68 -6.78 11.58
C TYR A 114 -10.31 -7.46 11.67
N TYR A 115 -9.91 -7.96 12.85
CA TYR A 115 -8.62 -8.63 13.05
C TYR A 115 -8.58 -10.06 12.49
N LEU A 116 -9.71 -10.80 12.47
CA LEU A 116 -9.77 -12.16 11.91
C LEU A 116 -9.99 -12.18 10.39
N GLU A 117 -10.58 -11.16 9.80
CA GLU A 117 -10.81 -11.14 8.35
C GLU A 117 -9.64 -10.49 7.61
N VAL A 118 -9.16 -9.34 8.11
CA VAL A 118 -8.11 -8.57 7.41
C VAL A 118 -6.70 -9.01 7.80
N HIS A 119 -6.52 -9.58 9.00
CA HIS A 119 -5.19 -9.87 9.56
C HIS A 119 -4.98 -11.31 10.01
N ARG A 120 -5.88 -12.25 9.68
CA ARG A 120 -5.76 -13.65 10.12
C ARG A 120 -4.48 -14.31 9.69
N GLU A 121 -4.11 -14.21 8.42
CA GLU A 121 -2.86 -14.82 7.93
C GLU A 121 -1.63 -14.25 8.63
N ARG A 122 -1.58 -12.93 8.79
CA ARG A 122 -0.49 -12.26 9.51
C ARG A 122 -0.41 -12.68 10.97
N LEU A 123 -1.55 -12.82 11.66
CA LEU A 123 -1.59 -13.25 13.06
C LEU A 123 -1.22 -14.73 13.21
N LEU A 124 -1.66 -15.58 12.30
CA LEU A 124 -1.26 -16.99 12.25
C LEU A 124 0.24 -17.13 12.01
N ALA A 125 0.79 -16.42 11.02
CA ALA A 125 2.23 -16.40 10.76
C ALA A 125 3.03 -15.92 11.99
N LYS A 126 2.58 -14.85 12.64
CA LYS A 126 3.18 -14.36 13.89
C LYS A 126 3.10 -15.41 15.00
N ARG A 127 1.96 -16.07 15.16
CA ARG A 127 1.76 -17.12 16.18
C ARG A 127 2.69 -18.31 15.93
N LEU A 128 2.76 -18.81 14.69
CA LEU A 128 3.63 -19.93 14.33
C LEU A 128 5.11 -19.60 14.52
N ARG A 129 5.52 -18.37 14.20
CA ARG A 129 6.87 -17.87 14.49
C ARG A 129 7.16 -17.88 15.99
N LEU A 130 6.26 -17.34 16.80
CA LEU A 130 6.43 -17.31 18.26
C LEU A 130 6.50 -18.72 18.85
N ILE A 131 5.67 -19.64 18.37
CA ILE A 131 5.72 -21.05 18.77
C ILE A 131 7.07 -21.65 18.38
N SER A 132 7.52 -21.48 17.13
CA SER A 132 8.81 -22.04 16.66
C SER A 132 9.99 -21.53 17.48
N VAL A 133 10.09 -20.22 17.69
CA VAL A 133 11.14 -19.58 18.49
C VAL A 133 11.06 -20.04 19.94
N SER A 134 9.85 -20.08 20.52
CA SER A 134 9.65 -20.51 21.90
C SER A 134 10.06 -21.96 22.10
N THR A 135 9.62 -22.87 21.22
CA THR A 135 9.99 -24.29 21.27
C THR A 135 11.50 -24.48 21.11
N ALA A 136 12.14 -23.73 20.21
CA ALA A 136 13.59 -23.73 20.05
C ALA A 136 14.34 -23.28 21.31
N ASN A 137 13.86 -22.21 21.97
CA ASN A 137 14.45 -21.71 23.21
C ASN A 137 14.29 -22.69 24.38
N HIS A 138 13.16 -23.39 24.48
CA HIS A 138 12.92 -24.35 25.55
C HIS A 138 13.65 -25.69 25.32
N SER A 139 13.94 -26.06 24.07
CA SER A 139 14.69 -27.28 23.74
C SER A 139 15.68 -27.05 22.59
N PRO A 140 16.86 -26.48 22.89
CA PRO A 140 17.93 -26.32 21.92
C PRO A 140 18.39 -27.67 21.34
N GLU A 141 18.46 -28.72 22.16
CA GLU A 141 18.84 -30.07 21.72
C GLU A 141 17.79 -30.69 20.81
N GLY A 142 16.51 -30.38 21.03
CA GLY A 142 15.41 -30.75 20.16
C GLY A 142 15.56 -30.11 18.77
N LEU A 143 15.84 -28.81 18.74
CA LEU A 143 16.11 -28.08 17.50
C LEU A 143 17.33 -28.65 16.76
N MET A 144 18.45 -28.83 17.46
CA MET A 144 19.68 -29.41 16.90
C MET A 144 19.43 -30.77 16.25
N ARG A 145 18.68 -31.66 16.92
CA ARG A 145 18.32 -32.97 16.37
C ARG A 145 17.41 -32.85 15.15
N ALA A 146 16.41 -31.98 15.18
CA ALA A 146 15.50 -31.77 14.06
C ALA A 146 16.22 -31.26 12.80
N VAL A 147 17.15 -30.32 12.97
CA VAL A 147 17.97 -29.77 11.89
C VAL A 147 18.94 -30.82 11.35
N ASN A 148 19.70 -31.50 12.21
CA ASN A 148 20.64 -32.53 11.77
C ASN A 148 19.95 -33.72 11.08
N ALA A 149 18.74 -34.08 11.50
CA ALA A 149 17.95 -35.12 10.84
C ALA A 149 17.35 -34.69 9.49
N ALA A 150 17.35 -33.40 9.18
CA ALA A 150 16.91 -32.86 7.90
C ALA A 150 18.06 -32.77 6.88
N ILE A 151 19.30 -32.63 7.34
CA ILE A 151 20.49 -32.55 6.51
C ILE A 151 20.93 -33.96 6.08
N SER A 152 21.36 -34.11 4.83
CA SER A 152 21.82 -35.40 4.30
C SER A 152 23.07 -35.89 5.05
N PRO A 153 23.12 -37.17 5.47
CA PRO A 153 24.28 -37.74 6.14
C PRO A 153 25.50 -37.89 5.21
N ALA A 154 25.30 -37.84 3.88
CA ALA A 154 26.37 -37.97 2.90
C ALA A 154 27.25 -36.72 2.78
N LEU A 155 26.85 -35.60 3.38
CA LEU A 155 27.61 -34.35 3.33
C LEU A 155 28.81 -34.38 4.30
N PRO A 156 29.96 -33.79 3.90
CA PRO A 156 31.10 -33.59 4.79
C PRO A 156 30.71 -32.87 6.09
N ARG A 157 31.31 -33.28 7.21
CA ARG A 157 30.94 -32.79 8.55
C ARG A 157 30.95 -31.26 8.66
N PHE A 158 31.99 -30.61 8.15
CA PHE A 158 32.13 -29.15 8.23
C PHE A 158 30.97 -28.41 7.52
N ILE A 159 30.49 -28.93 6.38
CA ILE A 159 29.35 -28.35 5.66
C ILE A 159 28.06 -28.51 6.46
N LYS A 160 27.86 -29.70 7.07
CA LYS A 160 26.69 -29.95 7.90
C LYS A 160 26.64 -29.04 9.11
N ASP A 161 27.77 -28.88 9.80
CA ASP A 161 27.85 -28.08 11.02
C ASP A 161 27.57 -26.59 10.71
N GLU A 162 28.09 -26.08 9.58
CA GLU A 162 27.82 -24.70 9.12
C GLU A 162 26.33 -24.49 8.81
N ILE A 163 25.75 -25.35 7.97
CA ILE A 163 24.34 -25.25 7.57
C ILE A 163 23.42 -25.46 8.77
N ALA A 164 23.76 -26.39 9.66
CA ALA A 164 23.00 -26.59 10.88
C ALA A 164 23.02 -25.33 11.75
N GLY A 165 24.19 -24.72 11.94
CA GLY A 165 24.34 -23.45 12.65
C GLY A 165 23.45 -22.35 12.07
N GLU A 166 23.52 -22.15 10.76
CA GLU A 166 22.76 -21.12 10.05
C GLU A 166 21.24 -21.35 10.16
N MET A 167 20.78 -22.59 10.00
CA MET A 167 19.36 -22.93 10.10
C MET A 167 18.82 -22.76 11.53
N MET A 168 19.61 -23.14 12.55
CA MET A 168 19.21 -22.94 13.94
C MET A 168 19.10 -21.45 14.28
N LEU A 169 20.06 -20.65 13.84
CA LEU A 169 20.02 -19.20 13.99
C LEU A 169 18.76 -18.62 13.33
N ALA A 170 18.46 -19.04 12.11
CA ALA A 170 17.26 -18.59 11.40
C ALA A 170 15.94 -18.95 12.13
N VAL A 171 15.89 -20.10 12.81
CA VAL A 171 14.74 -20.46 13.66
C VAL A 171 14.64 -19.54 14.87
N LEU A 172 15.76 -19.23 15.54
CA LEU A 172 15.79 -18.35 16.71
C LEU A 172 15.45 -16.90 16.35
N GLU A 173 15.90 -16.43 15.20
CA GLU A 173 15.50 -15.14 14.62
C GLU A 173 14.02 -15.13 14.19
N GLY A 174 13.44 -16.32 13.97
CA GLY A 174 12.06 -16.51 13.52
C GLY A 174 11.87 -16.17 12.03
N THR A 175 12.93 -16.28 11.24
CA THR A 175 12.90 -16.23 9.77
C THR A 175 12.58 -17.61 9.19
N LEU A 176 12.94 -18.69 9.90
CA LEU A 176 12.59 -20.07 9.58
C LEU A 176 11.65 -20.65 10.66
N LEU A 177 10.60 -21.36 10.24
CA LEU A 177 9.72 -22.11 11.15
C LEU A 177 10.23 -23.54 11.36
N LEU A 178 9.96 -24.13 12.52
CA LEU A 178 10.37 -25.51 12.83
C LEU A 178 9.84 -26.51 11.80
N ASP A 179 8.57 -26.38 11.42
CA ASP A 179 7.91 -27.26 10.44
C ASP A 179 8.52 -27.13 9.03
N GLN A 180 9.19 -26.02 8.75
CA GLN A 180 9.78 -25.71 7.45
C GLN A 180 11.23 -26.15 7.31
N ILE A 181 11.87 -26.63 8.38
CA ILE A 181 13.28 -27.04 8.38
C ILE A 181 13.58 -27.96 7.20
N ARG A 182 12.85 -29.08 7.07
CA ARG A 182 13.07 -30.07 6.00
C ARG A 182 12.88 -29.49 4.60
N ALA A 183 11.86 -28.65 4.41
CA ALA A 183 11.56 -28.05 3.11
C ALA A 183 12.62 -27.02 2.67
N LYS A 184 13.28 -26.38 3.64
CA LYS A 184 14.19 -25.27 3.39
C LYS A 184 15.67 -25.65 3.35
N VAL A 185 16.07 -26.86 3.77
CA VAL A 185 17.48 -27.33 3.76
C VAL A 185 18.18 -27.06 2.42
N GLN A 186 17.51 -27.31 1.29
CA GLN A 186 18.09 -27.13 -0.05
C GLN A 186 18.41 -25.66 -0.37
N GLU A 187 17.68 -24.71 0.22
CA GLU A 187 17.94 -23.28 0.04
C GLU A 187 19.25 -22.87 0.74
N TYR A 188 19.45 -23.34 1.98
CA TYR A 188 20.68 -23.13 2.74
C TYR A 188 21.88 -23.83 2.08
N LEU A 189 21.70 -25.05 1.56
CA LEU A 189 22.75 -25.74 0.78
C LEU A 189 23.16 -24.96 -0.48
N ARG A 190 22.19 -24.42 -1.23
CA ARG A 190 22.50 -23.62 -2.42
C ARG A 190 23.17 -22.29 -2.06
N ARG A 191 22.78 -21.67 -0.94
CA ARG A 191 23.42 -20.46 -0.42
C ARG A 191 24.87 -20.76 -0.05
N TYR A 192 25.11 -21.79 0.76
CA TYR A 192 26.46 -22.24 1.10
C TYR A 192 27.28 -22.52 -0.17
N ASN A 193 26.76 -23.31 -1.09
CA ASN A 193 27.47 -23.62 -2.33
C ASN A 193 27.75 -22.38 -3.16
N ARG A 194 26.90 -21.34 -3.15
CA ARG A 194 27.15 -20.08 -3.86
C ARG A 194 28.27 -19.28 -3.21
N ASP A 195 28.24 -19.19 -1.88
CA ASP A 195 29.19 -18.37 -1.11
C ASP A 195 30.58 -19.03 -1.09
N TYR A 196 30.66 -20.36 -1.22
CA TYR A 196 31.89 -21.16 -1.17
C TYR A 196 32.21 -21.91 -2.49
N ASP A 197 31.53 -21.61 -3.61
CA ASP A 197 31.80 -22.25 -4.93
C ASP A 197 33.18 -21.90 -5.52
N THR A 198 33.88 -20.96 -4.90
CA THR A 198 35.19 -20.48 -5.33
C THR A 198 36.29 -21.53 -5.23
N PHE A 199 36.08 -22.62 -4.49
CA PHE A 199 37.10 -23.65 -4.20
C PHE A 199 36.88 -24.99 -4.91
N LYS A 200 36.02 -25.07 -5.93
CA LYS A 200 35.93 -26.30 -6.72
C LYS A 200 37.24 -26.54 -7.47
N VAL A 201 37.83 -27.71 -7.26
CA VAL A 201 38.94 -28.20 -8.08
C VAL A 201 38.40 -28.43 -9.48
N LEU A 202 38.67 -27.48 -10.37
CA LEU A 202 38.27 -27.53 -11.76
C LEU A 202 39.46 -28.06 -12.55
N SER A 203 39.25 -29.14 -13.29
CA SER A 203 40.29 -29.66 -14.18
C SER A 203 40.70 -28.57 -15.17
N LEU A 204 42.01 -28.34 -15.28
CA LEU A 204 42.57 -27.41 -16.26
C LEU A 204 42.29 -27.88 -17.70
N ASP A 205 42.12 -29.18 -17.88
CA ASP A 205 41.83 -29.81 -19.16
C ASP A 205 40.33 -29.89 -19.49
N ALA A 206 39.44 -29.51 -18.57
CA ALA A 206 38.02 -29.49 -18.86
C ALA A 206 37.67 -28.32 -19.78
N PRO A 207 36.86 -28.54 -20.84
CA PRO A 207 36.38 -27.46 -21.69
C PRO A 207 35.50 -26.50 -20.89
N ILE A 208 35.68 -25.20 -21.11
CA ILE A 208 34.86 -24.18 -20.48
C ILE A 208 33.49 -24.18 -21.16
N ALA A 209 32.41 -24.35 -20.38
CA ALA A 209 31.05 -24.42 -20.89
C ALA A 209 30.73 -23.24 -21.84
N GLY A 210 30.33 -23.56 -23.08
CA GLY A 210 30.02 -22.57 -24.11
C GLY A 210 31.19 -22.12 -24.97
N THR A 211 32.38 -22.70 -24.80
CA THR A 211 33.57 -22.45 -25.62
C THR A 211 34.30 -23.75 -25.93
N ASP A 212 35.17 -23.75 -26.94
CA ASP A 212 36.06 -24.88 -27.26
C ASP A 212 37.42 -24.78 -26.52
N LEU A 213 37.58 -23.77 -25.66
CA LEU A 213 38.81 -23.52 -24.91
C LEU A 213 38.84 -24.34 -23.61
N ARG A 214 40.00 -24.89 -23.28
CA ARG A 214 40.27 -25.47 -21.96
C ARG A 214 40.73 -24.37 -21.01
N ARG A 215 40.57 -24.59 -19.70
CA ARG A 215 41.03 -23.62 -18.68
C ARG A 215 42.55 -23.43 -18.71
N ILE A 216 43.30 -24.45 -19.11
CA ILE A 216 44.75 -24.35 -19.31
C ILE A 216 45.12 -23.33 -20.39
N ASP A 217 44.30 -23.21 -21.45
CA ASP A 217 44.56 -22.31 -22.58
C ASP A 217 44.39 -20.82 -22.19
N THR A 218 43.76 -20.56 -21.05
CA THR A 218 43.55 -19.21 -20.50
C THR A 218 44.67 -18.76 -19.55
N LEU A 219 45.56 -19.66 -19.14
CA LEU A 219 46.67 -19.34 -18.25
C LEU A 219 47.88 -18.84 -19.07
N THR A 220 48.40 -17.67 -18.71
CA THR A 220 49.60 -17.11 -19.33
C THR A 220 50.83 -17.31 -18.45
N SER A 221 52.03 -17.18 -19.02
CA SER A 221 53.29 -17.25 -18.28
C SER A 221 53.42 -16.19 -17.15
N ARG A 222 52.57 -15.17 -17.14
CA ARG A 222 52.47 -14.17 -16.06
C ARG A 222 51.70 -14.66 -14.84
N ASP A 223 50.87 -15.70 -15.00
CA ASP A 223 50.03 -16.26 -13.93
C ASP A 223 50.75 -17.40 -13.17
N SER A 224 51.95 -17.77 -13.62
CA SER A 224 52.83 -18.71 -12.96
C SER A 224 53.48 -18.08 -11.73
N VAL A 225 53.28 -18.71 -10.57
CA VAL A 225 53.98 -18.36 -9.31
C VAL A 225 55.43 -18.87 -9.32
N PHE A 226 55.78 -19.71 -10.29
CA PHE A 226 57.12 -20.23 -10.51
C PHE A 226 57.75 -19.48 -11.69
N SER A 227 58.37 -18.34 -11.41
CA SER A 227 59.30 -17.70 -12.34
C SER A 227 60.67 -18.38 -12.21
N LEU A 228 61.12 -19.05 -13.27
CA LEU A 228 62.54 -19.35 -13.49
C LEU A 228 63.21 -18.18 -14.21
#